data_AF-A0A519Z5H1-F1
#
_entry.id   AF-A0A519Z5H1-F1
#
_cell.length_a   1.000
_cell.length_b   1.000
_cell.length_c   1.000
_cell.angle_alpha   90.00
_cell.angle_beta   90.00
_cell.angle_gamma   90.00
#
_symmetry.space_group_name_H-M   'P 1'
#
loop_
_entity.id
_entity.type
_entity.pdbx_description
1 polymer ?
#
loop_
_entity_poly.entity_id
_entity_poly.type
_entity_poly.pdbx_seq_one_letter_code
_entity_poly.pdbx_strand_id
1 'polypeptide(L)'
;MSWKRFSHVALAQAAYRFDSGPGHQHTKKATMAKTRSRRLRKKLRVGEFQQLGFLFEAELTQDADDEALVDAFLAQAITPNNLSFGGWATGGAIDKLGRQSVTEPERSAVLAWLTARPEVSALSATGLVDMWYSTQEAQQRTKLKG
;
A
#
# COMPACT_ATOMS: atom_id res chain seq x y z
N MET A 1 2.37 -92.15 -8.82
CA MET A 1 0.96 -91.91 -9.24
C MET A 1 0.85 -90.54 -9.89
N SER A 2 0.39 -90.53 -11.14
CA SER A 2 -0.10 -89.37 -11.89
C SER A 2 -1.62 -89.28 -11.70
N TRP A 3 -2.20 -88.07 -11.82
CA TRP A 3 -3.51 -87.71 -12.42
C TRP A 3 -3.83 -86.26 -11.98
N LYS A 4 -3.72 -85.24 -12.84
CA LYS A 4 -4.62 -84.72 -13.90
C LYS A 4 -5.92 -84.03 -13.41
N ARG A 5 -5.91 -82.70 -13.60
CA ARG A 5 -6.89 -81.82 -14.29
C ARG A 5 -8.25 -81.48 -13.64
N PHE A 6 -8.78 -80.35 -14.18
CA PHE A 6 -10.13 -79.78 -14.13
C PHE A 6 -10.38 -78.81 -12.96
N SER A 7 -11.08 -77.68 -13.11
CA SER A 7 -11.60 -76.93 -14.26
C SER A 7 -12.03 -75.54 -13.77
N HIS A 8 -12.20 -74.64 -14.73
CA HIS A 8 -12.82 -73.31 -14.67
C HIS A 8 -13.99 -73.12 -13.70
N VAL A 9 -13.99 -72.01 -12.95
CA VAL A 9 -15.18 -71.30 -12.43
C VAL A 9 -14.81 -69.80 -12.40
N ALA A 10 -15.18 -69.04 -13.43
CA ALA A 10 -16.36 -68.18 -13.51
C ALA A 10 -16.11 -66.73 -13.02
N LEU A 11 -16.33 -65.81 -13.95
CA LEU A 11 -16.40 -64.36 -13.76
C LEU A 11 -17.31 -63.97 -12.59
N ALA A 12 -16.84 -63.06 -11.75
CA ALA A 12 -17.71 -62.14 -11.03
C ALA A 12 -17.20 -60.71 -11.27
N GLN A 13 -17.87 -60.01 -12.18
CA GLN A 13 -17.82 -58.56 -12.28
C GLN A 13 -18.28 -57.97 -10.95
N ALA A 14 -17.35 -57.51 -10.12
CA ALA A 14 -17.68 -56.66 -8.99
C ALA A 14 -18.08 -55.29 -9.55
N ALA A 15 -19.39 -55.04 -9.57
CA ALA A 15 -19.96 -53.73 -9.83
C ALA A 15 -19.39 -52.72 -8.82
N TYR A 16 -18.57 -51.79 -9.30
CA TYR A 16 -18.17 -50.62 -8.55
C TYR A 16 -19.42 -49.72 -8.43
N ARG A 17 -20.21 -49.92 -7.37
CA ARG A 17 -21.23 -48.95 -6.96
C ARG A 17 -20.50 -47.67 -6.60
N PHE A 18 -20.62 -46.66 -7.46
CA PHE A 18 -20.23 -45.28 -7.17
C PHE A 18 -21.17 -44.76 -6.09
N ASP A 19 -20.79 -44.95 -4.82
CA ASP A 19 -21.44 -44.34 -3.68
C ASP A 19 -21.29 -42.82 -3.80
N SER A 20 -22.33 -42.16 -4.29
CA SER A 20 -22.41 -40.71 -4.38
C SER A 20 -22.68 -40.18 -2.98
N GLY A 21 -21.60 -40.01 -2.20
CA GLY A 21 -21.65 -39.40 -0.88
C GLY A 21 -22.35 -38.03 -0.91
N PRO A 22 -22.99 -37.63 0.19
CA PRO A 22 -23.91 -36.50 0.22
C PRO A 22 -23.21 -35.23 -0.28
N GLY A 23 -23.80 -34.63 -1.31
CA GLY A 23 -23.30 -33.43 -1.96
C GLY A 23 -22.93 -32.39 -0.92
N HIS A 24 -21.65 -32.03 -0.89
CA HIS A 24 -21.18 -30.88 -0.14
C HIS A 24 -21.85 -29.64 -0.73
N GLN A 25 -22.97 -29.24 -0.11
CA GLN A 25 -23.55 -27.93 -0.32
C GLN A 25 -22.46 -26.93 0.03
N HIS A 26 -21.87 -26.30 -0.98
CA HIS A 26 -21.00 -25.15 -0.80
C HIS A 26 -21.88 -24.01 -0.28
N THR A 27 -22.14 -24.01 1.03
CA THR A 27 -22.75 -22.85 1.69
C THR A 27 -21.74 -21.73 1.53
N LYS A 28 -22.09 -20.74 0.70
CA LYS A 28 -21.35 -19.48 0.62
C LYS A 28 -21.37 -18.90 2.02
N LYS A 29 -20.28 -19.05 2.78
CA LYS A 29 -20.14 -18.37 4.07
C LYS A 29 -20.32 -16.88 3.77
N ALA A 30 -21.38 -16.29 4.31
CA ALA A 30 -21.57 -14.86 4.29
C ALA A 30 -20.33 -14.21 4.91
N THR A 31 -19.55 -13.51 4.09
CA THR A 31 -18.36 -12.81 4.52
C THR A 31 -18.83 -11.60 5.30
N MET A 32 -19.10 -11.76 6.60
CA MET A 32 -19.14 -10.61 7.50
C MET A 32 -17.85 -9.83 7.27
N ALA A 33 -17.94 -8.53 6.99
CA ALA A 33 -16.79 -7.66 6.83
C ALA A 33 -15.96 -7.69 8.13
N LYS A 34 -15.04 -8.65 8.25
CA LYS A 34 -14.27 -8.85 9.47
C LYS A 34 -13.40 -7.61 9.67
N THR A 35 -13.72 -6.82 10.68
CA THR A 35 -12.87 -5.72 11.13
C THR A 35 -11.47 -6.28 11.38
N ARG A 36 -10.48 -5.73 10.67
CA ARG A 36 -9.11 -6.23 10.73
C ARG A 36 -8.57 -6.15 12.16
N SER A 37 -7.98 -7.24 12.65
CA SER A 37 -7.34 -7.26 13.97
C SER A 37 -6.23 -6.20 14.05
N ARG A 38 -5.91 -5.73 15.26
CA ARG A 38 -4.85 -4.73 15.48
C ARG A 38 -3.50 -5.17 14.90
N ARG A 39 -3.13 -6.46 15.06
CA ARG A 39 -1.91 -7.02 14.46
C ARG A 39 -1.93 -6.95 12.95
N LEU A 40 -3.07 -7.27 12.31
CA LEU A 40 -3.21 -7.20 10.86
C LEU A 40 -3.18 -5.75 10.35
N ARG A 41 -3.82 -4.81 11.06
CA ARG A 41 -3.74 -3.36 10.75
C ARG A 41 -2.32 -2.84 10.79
N LYS A 42 -1.54 -3.22 11.81
CA LYS A 42 -0.11 -2.91 11.91
C LYS A 42 0.70 -3.49 10.75
N LYS A 43 0.48 -4.76 10.42
CA LYS A 43 1.17 -5.44 9.31
C LYS A 43 0.91 -4.75 7.97
N LEU A 44 -0.33 -4.31 7.76
CA LEU A 44 -0.77 -3.63 6.54
C LEU A 44 -0.62 -2.10 6.60
N ARG A 45 -0.12 -1.50 7.69
CA ARG A 45 0.00 -0.03 7.84
C ARG A 45 -1.29 0.75 7.54
N VAL A 46 -2.42 0.25 8.04
CA VAL A 46 -3.75 0.89 7.87
C VAL A 46 -4.35 1.34 9.20
N GLY A 47 -5.32 2.26 9.14
CA GLY A 47 -5.95 2.82 10.34
C GLY A 47 -4.97 3.65 11.14
N GLU A 48 -4.78 3.32 12.42
CA GLU A 48 -3.88 4.00 13.35
C GLU A 48 -2.37 3.86 13.01
N PHE A 49 -2.04 3.04 12.00
CA PHE A 49 -0.66 2.82 11.55
C PHE A 49 -0.34 3.46 10.20
N GLN A 50 -1.27 4.27 9.66
CA GLN A 50 -1.02 5.08 8.48
C GLN A 50 0.01 6.16 8.80
N GLN A 51 0.75 6.57 7.77
CA GLN A 51 1.65 7.71 7.83
C GLN A 51 1.24 8.66 6.73
N LEU A 52 0.75 9.83 7.13
CA LEU A 52 0.39 10.86 6.18
C LEU A 52 1.59 11.74 5.89
N GLY A 53 1.72 12.08 4.62
CA GLY A 53 2.70 13.02 4.09
C GLY A 53 2.08 13.73 2.90
N PHE A 54 2.87 14.47 2.14
CA PHE A 54 2.40 15.12 0.93
C PHE A 54 3.51 15.12 -0.12
N LEU A 55 3.10 15.37 -1.36
CA LEU A 55 4.00 15.51 -2.49
C LEU A 55 3.93 16.95 -2.97
N PHE A 56 5.04 17.45 -3.46
CA PHE A 56 5.09 18.74 -4.14
C PHE A 56 5.85 18.62 -5.45
N GLU A 57 5.51 19.50 -6.38
CA GLU A 57 6.20 19.73 -7.63
C GLU A 57 6.46 21.22 -7.74
N ALA A 58 7.68 21.58 -8.09
CA ALA A 58 8.14 22.95 -8.23
C ALA A 58 8.76 23.15 -9.62
N GLU A 59 8.44 24.27 -10.24
CA GLU A 59 9.16 24.78 -11.39
C GLU A 59 10.19 25.79 -10.90
N LEU A 60 11.40 25.69 -11.43
CA LEU A 60 12.51 26.54 -11.05
C LEU A 60 12.88 27.48 -12.19
N THR A 61 13.42 28.63 -11.85
CA THR A 61 14.00 29.57 -12.82
C THR A 61 15.23 28.96 -13.49
N GLN A 62 15.55 29.36 -14.73
CA GLN A 62 16.68 28.80 -15.49
C GLN A 62 18.05 28.97 -14.81
N ASP A 63 18.20 30.03 -14.02
CA ASP A 63 19.46 30.34 -13.30
C ASP A 63 19.46 29.81 -11.85
N ALA A 64 18.51 28.94 -11.49
CA ALA A 64 18.44 28.37 -10.16
C ALA A 64 19.63 27.42 -9.90
N ASP A 65 20.19 27.52 -8.70
CA ASP A 65 21.13 26.52 -8.19
C ASP A 65 20.34 25.47 -7.40
N ASP A 66 20.01 24.37 -8.08
CA ASP A 66 19.24 23.25 -7.54
C ASP A 66 19.87 22.67 -6.26
N GLU A 67 21.19 22.55 -6.24
CA GLU A 67 21.94 21.91 -5.15
C GLU A 67 21.91 22.81 -3.91
N ALA A 68 22.19 24.11 -4.09
CA ALA A 68 22.09 25.09 -3.01
C ALA A 68 20.65 25.23 -2.48
N LEU A 69 19.64 25.14 -3.36
CA LEU A 69 18.24 25.15 -2.97
C LEU A 69 17.89 23.93 -2.10
N VAL A 70 18.29 22.73 -2.51
CA VAL A 70 18.04 21.49 -1.77
C VAL A 70 18.76 21.50 -0.42
N ASP A 71 20.01 21.95 -0.36
CA ASP A 71 20.75 22.07 0.90
C ASP A 71 20.06 23.05 1.88
N ALA A 72 19.66 24.23 1.38
CA ALA A 72 18.91 25.21 2.17
C ALA A 72 17.56 24.65 2.61
N PHE A 73 16.87 23.92 1.74
CA PHE A 73 15.57 23.30 2.02
C PHE A 73 15.68 22.28 3.15
N LEU A 74 16.67 21.39 3.07
CA LEU A 74 16.94 20.38 4.09
C LEU A 74 17.26 21.02 5.45
N ALA A 75 18.10 22.04 5.46
CA ALA A 75 18.56 22.70 6.68
C ALA A 75 17.48 23.57 7.35
N GLN A 76 16.63 24.25 6.57
CA GLN A 76 15.74 25.29 7.08
C GLN A 76 14.28 24.87 7.15
N ALA A 77 13.80 24.01 6.25
CA ALA A 77 12.39 23.60 6.20
C ALA A 77 12.17 22.17 6.68
N ILE A 78 13.08 21.23 6.36
CA ILE A 78 12.87 19.81 6.66
C ILE A 78 13.37 19.44 8.07
N THR A 79 14.65 19.65 8.34
CA THR A 79 15.29 19.23 9.59
C THR A 79 14.66 19.88 10.83
N PRO A 80 14.40 21.21 10.87
CA PRO A 80 13.83 21.86 12.06
C PRO A 80 12.41 21.39 12.38
N ASN A 81 11.66 20.97 11.36
CA ASN A 81 10.30 20.44 11.52
C ASN A 81 10.27 18.92 11.78
N ASN A 82 11.43 18.28 11.95
CA ASN A 82 11.56 16.82 12.10
C ASN A 82 10.83 16.04 10.98
N LEU A 83 10.94 16.56 9.75
CA LEU A 83 10.41 15.96 8.54
C LEU A 83 11.50 15.15 7.84
N SER A 84 11.09 14.28 6.91
CA SER A 84 11.96 13.58 5.99
C SER A 84 11.56 13.97 4.57
N PHE A 85 12.56 14.13 3.71
CA PHE A 85 12.38 14.50 2.31
C PHE A 85 13.06 13.47 1.41
N GLY A 86 12.33 13.02 0.40
CA GLY A 86 12.87 12.21 -0.70
C GLY A 86 12.45 12.82 -2.03
N GLY A 87 13.42 13.23 -2.85
CA GLY A 87 13.17 13.86 -4.12
C GLY A 87 14.33 14.74 -4.57
N TRP A 88 14.00 15.75 -5.37
CA TRP A 88 14.95 16.74 -5.88
C TRP A 88 14.34 18.16 -5.83
N ALA A 89 15.10 19.15 -6.31
CA ALA A 89 14.71 20.57 -6.29
C ALA A 89 13.35 20.84 -6.97
N THR A 90 13.01 20.08 -8.01
CA THR A 90 11.75 20.20 -8.76
C THR A 90 10.58 19.42 -8.17
N GLY A 91 10.78 18.67 -7.09
CA GLY A 91 9.69 17.96 -6.42
C GLY A 91 10.11 16.71 -5.67
N GLY A 92 9.18 16.23 -4.84
CA GLY A 92 9.38 15.03 -4.06
C GLY A 92 8.29 14.76 -3.05
N ALA A 93 8.53 13.74 -2.23
CA ALA A 93 7.68 13.35 -1.14
C ALA A 93 8.24 13.85 0.19
N ILE A 94 7.35 14.34 1.05
CA ILE A 94 7.66 14.78 2.39
C ILE A 94 6.80 14.00 3.36
N ASP A 95 7.47 13.35 4.32
CA ASP A 95 6.83 12.65 5.42
C ASP A 95 7.43 13.06 6.76
N LYS A 96 6.90 12.49 7.85
CA LYS A 96 7.38 12.76 9.20
C LYS A 96 8.43 11.73 9.58
N LEU A 97 9.57 12.19 10.11
CA LEU A 97 10.60 11.28 10.59
C LEU A 97 10.03 10.36 11.69
N GLY A 98 10.16 9.04 11.52
CA GLY A 98 9.69 8.04 12.46
C GLY A 98 8.35 7.41 12.11
N ARG A 99 7.43 7.28 13.08
CA ARG A 99 6.11 6.63 12.93
C ARG A 99 4.94 7.62 13.07
N GLN A 100 5.22 8.90 12.86
CA GLN A 100 4.24 9.97 12.94
C GLN A 100 3.75 10.33 11.53
N SER A 101 2.74 11.20 11.49
CA SER A 101 2.19 11.79 10.26
C SER A 101 2.49 13.28 10.23
N VAL A 102 2.65 13.83 9.03
CA VAL A 102 2.76 15.27 8.82
C VAL A 102 1.43 15.92 9.20
N THR A 103 1.50 17.06 9.89
CA THR A 103 0.33 17.86 10.24
C THR A 103 0.13 19.00 9.23
N GLU A 104 -1.09 19.52 9.12
CA GLU A 104 -1.38 20.61 8.18
C GLU A 104 -0.54 21.88 8.44
N PRO A 105 -0.28 22.30 9.70
CA PRO A 105 0.61 23.43 9.96
C PRO A 105 2.04 23.20 9.47
N GLU A 106 2.59 21.99 9.61
CA GLU A 106 3.93 21.65 9.13
C GLU A 106 3.98 21.67 7.60
N ARG A 107 2.95 21.10 6.94
CA ARG A 107 2.79 21.18 5.48
C ARG A 107 2.76 22.65 5.03
N SER A 108 1.95 23.48 5.68
CA SER A 108 1.85 24.90 5.34
C SER A 108 3.17 25.65 5.53
N ALA A 109 3.94 25.32 6.57
CA ALA A 109 5.24 25.95 6.83
C ALA A 109 6.26 25.63 5.72
N VAL A 110 6.29 24.38 5.26
CA VAL A 110 7.16 23.95 4.15
C VAL A 110 6.77 24.64 2.85
N LEU A 111 5.47 24.67 2.52
CA LEU A 111 5.01 25.33 1.29
C LEU A 111 5.27 26.83 1.32
N ALA A 112 5.05 27.48 2.47
CA ALA A 112 5.38 28.90 2.64
C ALA A 112 6.87 29.17 2.44
N TRP A 113 7.75 28.28 2.93
CA TRP A 113 9.20 28.40 2.71
C TRP A 113 9.53 28.32 1.21
N LEU A 114 8.98 27.34 0.49
CA LEU A 114 9.22 27.17 -0.96
C LEU A 114 8.67 28.35 -1.77
N THR A 115 7.47 28.85 -1.47
CA THR A 115 6.87 30.00 -2.17
C THR A 115 7.62 31.32 -1.92
N ALA A 116 8.31 31.45 -0.78
CA ALA A 116 9.09 32.65 -0.48
C ALA A 116 10.43 32.72 -1.23
N ARG A 117 10.85 31.63 -1.89
CA ARG A 117 12.12 31.56 -2.63
C ARG A 117 12.01 32.21 -4.00
N PRO A 118 12.94 33.10 -4.38
CA PRO A 118 12.93 33.72 -5.70
C PRO A 118 13.22 32.74 -6.84
N GLU A 119 13.86 31.59 -6.54
CA GLU A 119 14.19 30.58 -7.54
C GLU A 119 13.00 29.71 -7.96
N VAL A 120 11.90 29.74 -7.21
CA VAL A 120 10.69 28.93 -7.46
C VAL A 120 9.67 29.74 -8.23
N SER A 121 9.43 29.39 -9.49
CA SER A 121 8.49 30.10 -10.38
C SER A 121 7.05 29.60 -10.21
N ALA A 122 6.87 28.30 -9.99
CA ALA A 122 5.57 27.70 -9.73
C ALA A 122 5.70 26.59 -8.69
N LEU A 123 4.67 26.41 -7.87
CA LEU A 123 4.62 25.37 -6.85
C LEU A 123 3.22 24.75 -6.82
N SER A 124 3.17 23.43 -6.89
CA SER A 124 1.96 22.65 -6.66
C SER A 124 2.21 21.60 -5.58
N ALA A 125 1.21 21.29 -4.78
CA ALA A 125 1.34 20.28 -3.74
C ALA A 125 0.01 19.56 -3.51
N THR A 126 0.10 18.27 -3.22
CA THR A 126 -1.06 17.47 -2.81
C THR A 126 -1.48 17.85 -1.38
N GLY A 127 -2.69 17.45 -0.99
CA GLY A 127 -3.07 17.40 0.43
C GLY A 127 -2.33 16.28 1.16
N LEU A 128 -2.66 16.07 2.43
CA LEU A 128 -2.11 14.93 3.17
C LEU A 128 -2.64 13.60 2.59
N VAL A 129 -1.73 12.75 2.14
CA VAL A 129 -2.02 11.43 1.55
C VAL A 129 -1.25 10.33 2.28
N ASP A 130 -1.72 9.09 2.18
CA ASP A 130 -1.08 7.93 2.79
C ASP A 130 0.21 7.58 2.04
N MET A 131 1.36 7.65 2.71
CA MET A 131 2.67 7.39 2.12
C MET A 131 2.95 5.90 1.87
N TRP A 132 2.12 5.00 2.40
CA TRP A 132 2.29 3.55 2.19
C TRP A 132 1.62 3.02 0.94
N TYR A 133 0.62 3.73 0.41
CA TYR A 133 -0.21 3.25 -0.69
C TYR A 133 -0.45 4.37 -1.69
N SER A 134 -0.29 4.07 -2.98
CA SER A 134 -0.66 5.01 -4.03
C SER A 134 -2.16 5.34 -3.98
N THR A 135 -2.51 6.54 -4.40
CA THR A 135 -3.90 7.01 -4.44
C THR A 135 -4.81 6.06 -5.24
N GLN A 136 -4.26 5.40 -6.28
CA GLN A 136 -4.99 4.43 -7.09
C GLN A 136 -5.27 3.13 -6.33
N GLU A 137 -4.30 2.60 -5.59
CA GLU A 137 -4.51 1.39 -4.78
C GLU A 137 -5.44 1.65 -3.60
N ALA A 138 -5.36 2.83 -2.99
CA ALA A 138 -6.30 3.26 -1.96
C ALA A 138 -7.74 3.28 -2.50
N GLN A 139 -7.96 3.83 -3.70
CA GLN A 139 -9.27 3.87 -4.37
C GLN A 139 -9.79 2.48 -4.77
N GLN A 140 -8.93 1.58 -5.23
CA GLN A 140 -9.32 0.20 -5.54
C GLN A 140 -9.72 -0.56 -4.26
N ARG A 141 -9.03 -0.31 -3.15
CA ARG A 141 -9.33 -0.93 -1.85
C ARG A 141 -10.58 -0.39 -1.18
N THR A 142 -10.94 0.87 -1.41
CA THR A 142 -12.24 1.41 -0.96
C THR A 142 -13.39 0.86 -1.80
N LYS A 143 -13.20 0.63 -3.10
CA LYS A 143 -14.20 -0.05 -3.96
C LYS A 143 -14.49 -1.49 -3.53
N LEU A 144 -13.49 -2.21 -2.99
CA LEU A 144 -13.67 -3.55 -2.43
C LEU A 144 -14.41 -3.58 -1.08
N LYS A 145 -14.81 -2.42 -0.53
CA LYS A 145 -15.63 -2.30 0.69
C LYS A 145 -17.13 -2.07 0.40
N GLY A 146 -17.57 -2.17 -0.86
CA GLY A 146 -18.99 -2.17 -1.26
C GLY A 146 -19.55 -3.58 -1.31
#